data_AF-A0A258L8R1-F1
#
_entry.id   AF-A0A258L8R1-F1
#
_cell.length_a   1.000
_cell.length_b   1.000
_cell.length_c   1.000
_cell.angle_alpha   90.00
_cell.angle_beta   90.00
_cell.angle_gamma   90.00
#
_symmetry.space_group_name_H-M   'P 1'
#
loop_
_entity.id
_entity.type
_entity.pdbx_description
1 polymer ?
#
loop_
_entity_poly.entity_id
_entity_poly.type
_entity_poly.pdbx_seq_one_letter_code
_entity_poly.pdbx_strand_id
1 'polypeptide(L)'
;AQYTHNIRTYTVEGDLGTIPALAEGMGLNVTLGAWLDRHDDANAAELAKVVQVANANPDVKQIMVGNETILRGDVAVPELIQDIKLVKSQTHVPVSTAEPWHVWLKYPQLANSVDFITVHLLPYWEGVPEQGALADAEHRLAQLHTAFPNKKIVIGEIGWPSDGIDIGAARASTVNQARFMRDFFNYAQANHINYFVMEAFDQPWKTAFEGRAAGYWGMFTLDRHQKWSLTGPVENNPAWIFYALGSVALMLAATMALLSRRPDMRVTGKLIFAALVQGFGAALAMLLMVMGETYLSLTAAAVWGGLALGQGLLLFLLIADSFDLVETIFGRVQKRHFEPIPAPAGAKLPKVSIHLPICNEPPQMVRLTLDALANLDYENFEVLVIDNNTMDPHIWEPVAEHCARLGPKFRFFTLGKYKGFKAGALNFGLRQTAPDAEIIGVIDSDYIVEPDWLRSMVPAFNNPKVGFTQSPQDYRDNDGSFFKRLMFWEYAGFFHAG
;
A
#
# COMPACT_ATOMS: atom_id res chain seq x y z
N ALA A 1 6.36 -36.39 26.44
CA ALA A 1 7.41 -35.49 25.94
C ALA A 1 7.85 -35.87 24.51
N GLN A 2 7.30 -35.24 23.45
CA GLN A 2 7.71 -35.53 22.05
C GLN A 2 8.91 -34.68 21.57
N TYR A 3 9.02 -33.43 22.04
CA TYR A 3 10.02 -32.46 21.57
C TYR A 3 11.06 -32.07 22.63
N THR A 4 10.69 -32.08 23.91
CA THR A 4 11.59 -31.76 25.03
C THR A 4 11.15 -32.49 26.29
N HIS A 5 12.11 -32.73 27.18
CA HIS A 5 11.90 -33.24 28.53
C HIS A 5 12.05 -32.16 29.62
N ASN A 6 12.41 -30.93 29.26
CA ASN A 6 12.59 -29.83 30.20
C ASN A 6 11.86 -28.59 29.70
N ILE A 7 11.12 -27.94 30.60
CA ILE A 7 10.43 -26.68 30.34
C ILE A 7 10.81 -25.65 31.40
N ARG A 8 10.78 -24.37 31.03
CA ARG A 8 11.02 -23.23 31.91
C ARG A 8 9.77 -22.36 31.96
N THR A 9 9.37 -21.95 33.15
CA THR A 9 8.35 -20.90 33.36
C THR A 9 9.01 -19.63 33.87
N TYR A 10 8.33 -18.48 33.72
CA TYR A 10 8.89 -17.17 34.08
C TYR A 10 8.33 -16.60 35.39
N THR A 11 7.19 -17.10 35.84
CA THR A 11 6.50 -16.73 37.08
C THR A 11 5.71 -17.93 37.60
N VAL A 12 5.30 -17.90 38.87
CA VAL A 12 4.31 -18.80 39.46
C VAL A 12 2.93 -18.14 39.64
N GLU A 13 2.72 -16.95 39.08
CA GLU A 13 1.42 -16.29 39.03
C GLU A 13 0.39 -17.05 38.18
N GLY A 14 -0.89 -16.87 38.53
CA GLY A 14 -2.02 -17.46 37.80
C GLY A 14 -1.86 -18.95 37.52
N ASP A 15 -2.13 -19.33 36.27
CA ASP A 15 -2.08 -20.72 35.80
C ASP A 15 -0.65 -21.27 35.69
N LEU A 16 0.37 -20.41 35.59
CA LEU A 16 1.77 -20.85 35.46
C LEU A 16 2.25 -21.57 36.73
N GLY A 17 1.72 -21.21 37.90
CA GLY A 17 1.96 -21.93 39.15
C GLY A 17 1.39 -23.35 39.19
N THR A 18 0.47 -23.70 38.29
CA THR A 18 -0.14 -25.05 38.20
C THR A 18 0.63 -25.99 37.26
N ILE A 19 1.51 -25.46 36.41
CA ILE A 19 2.26 -26.22 35.41
C ILE A 19 3.03 -27.40 36.01
N PRO A 20 3.74 -27.27 37.16
CA PRO A 20 4.44 -28.40 37.74
C PRO A 20 3.55 -29.60 38.09
N ALA A 21 2.34 -29.34 38.60
CA ALA A 21 1.38 -30.39 38.91
C ALA A 21 0.83 -31.04 37.64
N LEU A 22 0.65 -30.26 36.56
CA LEU A 22 0.25 -30.79 35.25
C LEU A 22 1.36 -31.59 34.57
N ALA A 23 2.63 -31.28 34.85
CA ALA A 23 3.78 -32.01 34.32
C ALA A 23 3.94 -33.40 34.96
N GLU A 24 3.30 -33.64 36.10
CA GLU A 24 3.40 -34.89 36.85
C GLU A 24 3.00 -36.09 35.99
N GLY A 25 3.89 -37.09 35.92
CA GLY A 25 3.67 -38.31 35.13
C GLY A 25 3.82 -38.13 33.60
N MET A 26 4.10 -36.92 33.10
CA MET A 26 4.32 -36.66 31.67
C MET A 26 5.79 -36.83 31.22
N GLY A 27 6.69 -37.09 32.17
CA GLY A 27 8.13 -37.18 31.93
C GLY A 27 8.76 -35.83 31.55
N LEU A 28 8.24 -34.75 32.15
CA LEU A 28 8.71 -33.37 31.98
C LEU A 28 9.29 -32.86 33.29
N ASN A 29 10.52 -32.34 33.24
CA ASN A 29 11.10 -31.57 34.31
C ASN A 29 10.72 -30.09 34.16
N VAL A 30 10.49 -29.42 35.27
CA VAL A 30 10.14 -27.99 35.28
C VAL A 30 11.23 -27.18 35.99
N THR A 31 11.66 -26.10 35.34
CA THR A 31 12.41 -25.02 35.98
C THR A 31 11.47 -23.85 36.23
N LEU A 32 11.25 -23.54 37.51
CA LEU A 32 10.33 -22.48 37.91
C LEU A 32 11.02 -21.12 37.90
N GLY A 33 10.37 -20.13 37.29
CA GLY A 33 10.72 -18.72 37.44
C GLY A 33 9.90 -18.08 38.56
N ALA A 34 10.53 -17.23 39.37
CA ALA A 34 9.87 -16.26 40.23
C ALA A 34 10.10 -14.88 39.63
N TRP A 35 9.02 -14.22 39.20
CA TRP A 35 9.12 -12.90 38.60
C TRP A 35 9.24 -11.83 39.68
N LEU A 36 10.31 -11.03 39.60
CA LEU A 36 10.54 -9.93 40.53
C LEU A 36 10.39 -8.60 39.82
N ASP A 37 9.70 -7.67 40.47
CA ASP A 37 9.47 -6.30 40.03
C ASP A 37 9.80 -5.29 41.16
N ARG A 38 9.29 -4.06 41.06
CA ARG A 38 9.54 -2.98 42.04
C ARG A 38 8.61 -3.00 43.26
N HIS A 39 7.72 -3.98 43.38
CA HIS A 39 6.72 -4.06 44.43
C HIS A 39 7.08 -5.15 45.44
N ASP A 40 7.64 -4.74 46.58
CA ASP A 40 8.14 -5.66 47.61
C ASP A 40 7.10 -6.68 48.10
N ASP A 41 5.84 -6.26 48.30
CA ASP A 41 4.76 -7.15 48.75
C ASP A 41 4.43 -8.23 47.70
N ALA A 42 4.47 -7.88 46.41
CA ALA A 42 4.24 -8.82 45.32
C ALA A 42 5.41 -9.80 45.19
N ASN A 43 6.65 -9.29 45.26
CA ASN A 43 7.86 -10.09 45.28
C ASN A 43 7.84 -11.11 46.43
N ALA A 44 7.49 -10.68 47.66
CA ALA A 44 7.40 -11.58 48.81
C ALA A 44 6.36 -12.69 48.61
N ALA A 45 5.20 -12.38 48.01
CA ALA A 45 4.17 -13.36 47.69
C ALA A 45 4.63 -14.35 46.61
N GLU A 46 5.28 -13.87 45.55
CA GLU A 46 5.85 -14.70 44.48
C GLU A 46 6.92 -15.65 45.03
N LEU A 47 7.84 -15.15 45.87
CA LEU A 47 8.89 -15.95 46.49
C LEU A 47 8.34 -17.02 47.43
N ALA A 48 7.33 -16.69 48.24
CA ALA A 48 6.67 -17.68 49.09
C ALA A 48 5.97 -18.76 48.25
N LYS A 49 5.31 -18.36 47.17
CA LYS A 49 4.59 -19.27 46.28
C LYS A 49 5.55 -20.18 45.50
N VAL A 50 6.68 -19.68 44.99
CA VAL A 50 7.63 -20.52 44.25
C VAL A 50 8.24 -21.61 45.14
N VAL A 51 8.52 -21.28 46.41
CA VAL A 51 8.98 -22.24 47.42
C VAL A 51 7.92 -23.32 47.67
N GLN A 52 6.66 -22.90 47.88
CA GLN A 52 5.55 -23.84 48.10
C GLN A 52 5.38 -24.80 46.91
N VAL A 53 5.33 -24.26 45.69
CA VAL A 53 5.14 -25.05 44.47
C VAL A 53 6.32 -25.98 44.23
N ALA A 54 7.56 -25.51 44.40
CA ALA A 54 8.75 -26.35 44.24
C ALA A 54 8.77 -27.52 45.22
N ASN A 55 8.44 -27.29 46.49
CA ASN A 55 8.45 -28.34 47.50
C ASN A 55 7.29 -29.33 47.36
N ALA A 56 6.18 -28.91 46.75
CA ALA A 56 5.02 -29.77 46.51
C ALA A 56 5.17 -30.68 45.27
N ASN A 57 6.08 -30.37 44.35
CA ASN A 57 6.14 -31.03 43.04
C ASN A 57 7.53 -31.60 42.76
N PRO A 58 7.72 -32.94 42.80
CA PRO A 58 9.00 -33.59 42.59
C PRO A 58 9.64 -33.36 41.21
N ASP A 59 8.83 -33.03 40.20
CA ASP A 59 9.28 -32.76 38.83
C ASP A 59 9.88 -31.36 38.66
N VAL A 60 9.78 -30.50 39.68
CA VAL A 60 10.54 -29.25 39.74
C VAL A 60 11.99 -29.58 40.03
N LYS A 61 12.89 -29.23 39.11
CA LYS A 61 14.33 -29.55 39.25
C LYS A 61 15.19 -28.33 39.58
N GLN A 62 14.71 -27.12 39.29
CA GLN A 62 15.46 -25.87 39.44
C GLN A 62 14.51 -24.70 39.69
N ILE A 63 15.01 -23.65 40.36
CA ILE A 63 14.33 -22.37 40.52
C ILE A 63 15.22 -21.23 39.99
N MET A 64 14.62 -20.28 39.29
CA MET A 64 15.22 -19.04 38.84
C MET A 64 14.51 -17.87 39.54
N VAL A 65 15.19 -17.25 40.49
CA VAL A 65 14.70 -16.09 41.24
C VAL A 65 15.07 -14.83 40.47
N GLY A 66 14.08 -14.23 39.83
CA GLY A 66 14.27 -13.12 38.91
C GLY A 66 14.61 -13.56 37.47
N ASN A 67 14.21 -12.70 36.54
CA ASN A 67 14.52 -12.80 35.11
C ASN A 67 14.92 -11.40 34.65
N GLU A 68 16.19 -11.16 34.32
CA GLU A 68 16.72 -9.85 33.94
C GLU A 68 16.39 -8.73 34.94
N THR A 69 16.26 -9.08 36.22
CA THR A 69 15.77 -8.19 37.28
C THR A 69 16.77 -7.06 37.55
N ILE A 70 18.08 -7.37 37.50
CA ILE A 70 19.14 -6.37 37.62
C ILE A 70 19.28 -5.55 36.34
N LEU A 71 19.13 -6.18 35.17
CA LEU A 71 19.12 -5.47 33.88
C LEU A 71 18.00 -4.42 33.83
N ARG A 72 16.77 -4.80 34.20
CA ARG A 72 15.60 -3.90 34.24
C ARG A 72 15.69 -2.85 35.35
N GLY A 73 16.58 -3.05 36.33
CA GLY A 73 16.75 -2.18 37.48
C GLY A 73 15.53 -2.19 38.40
N ASP A 74 14.88 -3.34 38.53
CA ASP A 74 13.69 -3.50 39.37
C ASP A 74 14.05 -3.67 40.84
N VAL A 75 15.13 -4.39 41.13
CA VAL A 75 15.61 -4.72 42.48
C VAL A 75 17.11 -4.45 42.56
N ALA A 76 17.61 -4.01 43.72
CA ALA A 76 19.04 -3.80 43.91
C ALA A 76 19.79 -5.14 44.07
N VAL A 77 21.07 -5.17 43.67
CA VAL A 77 21.91 -6.39 43.77
C VAL A 77 21.92 -7.01 45.19
N PRO A 78 22.06 -6.23 46.29
CA PRO A 78 22.01 -6.81 47.63
C PRO A 78 20.66 -7.43 48.01
N GLU A 79 19.55 -6.86 47.53
CA GLU A 79 18.18 -7.34 47.77
C GLU A 79 17.96 -8.66 47.03
N LEU A 80 18.30 -8.72 45.74
CA LEU A 80 18.21 -9.97 44.96
C LEU A 80 19.05 -11.10 45.59
N ILE A 81 20.24 -10.79 46.13
CA ILE A 81 21.06 -11.76 46.86
C ILE A 81 20.33 -12.28 48.11
N GLN A 82 19.59 -11.42 48.82
CA GLN A 82 18.80 -11.84 49.98
C GLN A 82 17.65 -12.75 49.55
N ASP A 83 16.93 -12.41 48.49
CA ASP A 83 15.81 -13.21 47.97
C ASP A 83 16.27 -14.59 47.52
N ILE A 84 17.39 -14.67 46.78
CA ILE A 84 18.00 -15.94 46.37
C ILE A 84 18.34 -16.79 47.61
N LYS A 85 18.97 -16.19 48.62
CA LYS A 85 19.33 -16.91 49.87
C LYS A 85 18.08 -17.38 50.63
N LEU A 86 17.02 -16.58 50.65
CA LEU A 86 15.75 -16.92 51.28
C LEU A 86 15.17 -18.18 50.62
N VAL A 87 15.01 -18.18 49.29
CA VAL A 87 14.48 -19.33 48.55
C VAL A 87 15.34 -20.57 48.72
N LYS A 88 16.67 -20.42 48.68
CA LYS A 88 17.62 -21.53 48.92
C LYS A 88 17.48 -22.13 50.31
N SER A 89 17.21 -21.32 51.32
CA SER A 89 17.06 -21.82 52.70
C SER A 89 15.78 -22.63 52.91
N GLN A 90 14.80 -22.51 52.00
CA GLN A 90 13.47 -23.12 52.13
C GLN A 90 13.18 -24.18 51.06
N THR A 91 14.13 -24.51 50.19
CA THR A 91 13.96 -25.47 49.10
C THR A 91 15.14 -26.43 49.01
N HIS A 92 14.90 -27.61 48.42
CA HIS A 92 15.95 -28.62 48.20
C HIS A 92 16.46 -28.65 46.75
N VAL A 93 15.88 -27.84 45.87
CA VAL A 93 16.25 -27.75 44.46
C VAL A 93 17.28 -26.63 44.25
N PRO A 94 18.23 -26.78 43.31
CA PRO A 94 19.18 -25.72 42.98
C PRO A 94 18.50 -24.42 42.55
N VAL A 95 19.00 -23.30 43.07
CA VAL A 95 18.48 -21.96 42.81
C VAL A 95 19.50 -21.11 42.05
N SER A 96 19.00 -20.38 41.06
CA SER A 96 19.75 -19.42 40.24
C SER A 96 18.97 -18.12 40.10
N THR A 97 19.53 -17.16 39.35
CA THR A 97 18.85 -16.01 38.79
C THR A 97 19.24 -15.94 37.31
N ALA A 98 18.36 -15.44 36.45
CA ALA A 98 18.63 -15.39 35.01
C ALA A 98 18.96 -13.95 34.59
N GLU A 99 20.18 -13.72 34.11
CA GLU A 99 20.67 -12.38 33.75
C GLU A 99 21.53 -12.43 32.48
N PRO A 100 21.64 -11.32 31.73
CA PRO A 100 22.56 -11.24 30.60
C PRO A 100 24.03 -11.38 31.01
N TRP A 101 24.88 -11.80 30.07
CA TRP A 101 26.31 -12.05 30.29
C TRP A 101 27.05 -10.86 30.92
N HIS A 102 26.74 -9.63 30.49
CA HIS A 102 27.42 -8.43 30.97
C HIS A 102 27.03 -8.06 32.42
N VAL A 103 25.84 -8.45 32.88
CA VAL A 103 25.41 -8.27 34.28
C VAL A 103 26.24 -9.15 35.21
N TRP A 104 26.47 -10.41 34.83
CA TRP A 104 27.32 -11.33 35.58
C TRP A 104 28.74 -10.81 35.74
N LEU A 105 29.34 -10.29 34.65
CA LEU A 105 30.69 -9.72 34.68
C LEU A 105 30.76 -8.43 35.51
N LYS A 106 29.71 -7.61 35.49
CA LYS A 106 29.63 -6.35 36.24
C LYS A 106 29.41 -6.57 37.74
N TYR A 107 28.64 -7.59 38.11
CA TYR A 107 28.27 -7.90 39.51
C TYR A 107 28.66 -9.33 39.90
N PRO A 108 29.96 -9.67 39.93
CA PRO A 108 30.43 -11.03 40.18
C PRO A 108 30.02 -11.58 41.57
N GLN A 109 29.67 -10.71 42.51
CA GLN A 109 29.12 -11.11 43.82
C GLN A 109 27.81 -11.90 43.71
N LEU A 110 27.01 -11.72 42.63
CA LEU A 110 25.80 -12.50 42.39
C LEU A 110 26.12 -13.99 42.25
N ALA A 111 27.24 -14.34 41.61
CA ALA A 111 27.64 -15.72 41.37
C ALA A 111 27.85 -16.51 42.67
N ASN A 112 28.19 -15.83 43.77
CA ASN A 112 28.36 -16.45 45.09
C ASN A 112 27.03 -16.79 45.77
N SER A 113 25.92 -16.14 45.39
CA SER A 113 24.60 -16.36 45.97
C SER A 113 23.85 -17.55 45.34
N VAL A 114 24.10 -17.81 44.05
CA VAL A 114 23.44 -18.86 43.27
C VAL A 114 24.17 -20.20 43.30
N ASP A 115 23.45 -21.30 43.10
CA ASP A 115 24.04 -22.64 42.95
C ASP A 115 24.69 -22.83 41.57
N PHE A 116 24.08 -22.24 40.55
CA PHE A 116 24.57 -22.21 39.18
C PHE A 116 24.24 -20.86 38.55
N ILE A 117 24.95 -20.48 37.49
CA ILE A 117 24.73 -19.26 36.72
C ILE A 117 23.74 -19.55 35.60
N THR A 118 22.72 -18.71 35.45
CA THR A 118 21.83 -18.73 34.29
C THR A 118 22.06 -17.48 33.46
N VAL A 119 22.50 -17.65 32.21
CA VAL A 119 22.84 -16.54 31.30
C VAL A 119 21.88 -16.46 30.12
N HIS A 120 21.43 -15.25 29.77
CA HIS A 120 20.74 -14.99 28.51
C HIS A 120 21.74 -14.60 27.41
N LEU A 121 21.66 -15.28 26.28
CA LEU A 121 22.52 -15.07 25.11
C LEU A 121 21.62 -14.86 23.89
N LEU A 122 21.32 -13.60 23.60
CA LEU A 122 20.40 -13.18 22.53
C LEU A 122 21.12 -12.23 21.56
N PRO A 123 21.96 -12.74 20.64
CA PRO A 123 22.77 -11.91 19.74
C PRO A 123 21.95 -10.94 18.88
N TYR A 124 20.68 -11.28 18.59
CA TYR A 124 19.75 -10.43 17.86
C TYR A 124 19.56 -9.05 18.53
N TRP A 125 19.32 -9.03 19.86
CA TRP A 125 19.11 -7.78 20.60
C TRP A 125 20.38 -6.93 20.70
N GLU A 126 21.54 -7.56 20.51
CA GLU A 126 22.84 -6.89 20.49
C GLU A 126 23.27 -6.47 19.07
N GLY A 127 22.40 -6.65 18.08
CA GLY A 127 22.60 -6.21 16.70
C GLY A 127 23.67 -6.97 15.92
N VAL A 128 24.01 -8.18 16.38
CA VAL A 128 24.99 -9.07 15.75
C VAL A 128 24.40 -9.70 14.49
N PRO A 129 25.10 -9.74 13.35
CA PRO A 129 24.60 -10.38 12.13
C PRO A 129 24.46 -11.90 12.31
N GLU A 130 23.54 -12.53 11.57
CA GLU A 130 23.19 -13.95 11.73
C GLU A 130 24.39 -14.88 11.52
N GLN A 131 25.31 -14.50 10.62
CA GLN A 131 26.53 -15.25 10.33
C GLN A 131 27.52 -15.29 11.50
N GLY A 132 27.53 -14.25 12.34
CA GLY A 132 28.42 -14.15 13.50
C GLY A 132 27.76 -14.47 14.84
N ALA A 133 26.44 -14.67 14.84
CA ALA A 133 25.63 -14.78 16.05
C ALA A 133 26.03 -15.97 16.95
N LEU A 134 26.32 -17.13 16.36
CA LEU A 134 26.77 -18.29 17.14
C LEU A 134 28.15 -18.03 17.75
N ALA A 135 29.12 -17.56 16.95
CA ALA A 135 30.47 -17.26 17.44
C ALA A 135 30.47 -16.21 18.56
N ASP A 136 29.58 -15.23 18.50
CA ASP A 136 29.39 -14.24 19.56
C ASP A 136 28.81 -14.85 20.84
N ALA A 137 27.79 -15.72 20.72
CA ALA A 137 27.26 -16.47 21.86
C ALA A 137 28.31 -17.38 22.51
N GLU A 138 29.12 -18.08 21.69
CA GLU A 138 30.26 -18.89 22.15
C GLU A 138 31.29 -18.06 22.91
N HIS A 139 31.67 -16.91 22.34
CA HIS A 139 32.64 -16.00 22.94
C HIS A 139 32.16 -15.50 24.32
N ARG A 140 30.90 -15.09 24.44
CA ARG A 140 30.31 -14.63 25.72
C ARG A 140 30.24 -15.75 26.75
N LEU A 141 29.89 -16.96 26.33
CA LEU A 141 29.87 -18.13 27.21
C LEU A 141 31.29 -18.44 27.71
N ALA A 142 32.30 -18.39 26.84
CA ALA A 142 33.70 -18.59 27.21
C ALA A 142 34.22 -17.52 28.18
N GLN A 143 33.80 -16.26 28.03
CA GLN A 143 34.12 -15.20 28.98
C GLN A 143 33.56 -15.50 30.37
N LEU A 144 32.33 -16.00 30.46
CA LEU A 144 31.73 -16.37 31.74
C LEU A 144 32.40 -17.60 32.36
N HIS A 145 32.74 -18.61 31.57
CA HIS A 145 33.52 -19.75 32.07
C HIS A 145 34.89 -19.33 32.62
N THR A 146 35.52 -18.34 31.98
CA THR A 146 36.80 -17.78 32.46
C THR A 146 36.63 -17.01 33.76
N ALA A 147 35.56 -16.20 33.88
CA ALA A 147 35.28 -15.41 35.08
C ALA A 147 34.81 -16.26 36.27
N PHE A 148 34.11 -17.37 36.00
CA PHE A 148 33.48 -18.23 37.01
C PHE A 148 33.83 -19.71 36.80
N PRO A 149 35.12 -20.10 36.91
CA PRO A 149 35.59 -21.44 36.51
C PRO A 149 34.97 -22.60 37.30
N ASN A 150 34.53 -22.33 38.55
CA ASN A 150 33.96 -23.35 39.44
C ASN A 150 32.42 -23.35 39.46
N LYS A 151 31.77 -22.52 38.65
CA LYS A 151 30.30 -22.43 38.60
C LYS A 151 29.78 -23.13 37.36
N LYS A 152 28.77 -23.98 37.53
CA LYS A 152 27.99 -24.50 36.42
C LYS A 152 27.26 -23.32 35.75
N ILE A 153 27.30 -23.27 34.43
CA ILE A 153 26.61 -22.25 33.62
C ILE A 153 25.52 -22.95 32.79
N VAL A 154 24.33 -22.37 32.79
CA VAL A 154 23.18 -22.77 32.00
C VAL A 154 22.75 -21.59 31.14
N ILE A 155 22.47 -21.81 29.87
CA ILE A 155 21.89 -20.78 29.01
C ILE A 155 20.39 -20.71 29.28
N GLY A 156 19.94 -19.64 29.93
CA GLY A 156 18.53 -19.44 30.29
C GLY A 156 17.65 -19.08 29.11
N GLU A 157 18.21 -18.38 28.12
CA GLU A 157 17.50 -18.00 26.90
C GLU A 157 18.52 -17.93 25.76
N ILE A 158 18.16 -18.58 24.66
CA ILE A 158 18.85 -18.48 23.37
C ILE A 158 17.85 -18.68 22.25
N GLY A 159 17.98 -17.87 21.21
CA GLY A 159 17.03 -17.89 20.12
C GLY A 159 17.34 -16.87 19.05
N TRP A 160 16.49 -16.83 18.04
CA TRP A 160 16.46 -15.80 17.02
C TRP A 160 15.01 -15.61 16.56
N PRO A 161 14.53 -14.39 16.33
CA PRO A 161 13.16 -14.16 15.90
C PRO A 161 12.97 -14.44 14.40
N SER A 162 11.84 -15.05 14.03
CA SER A 162 11.51 -15.32 12.61
C SER A 162 10.94 -14.10 11.87
N ASP A 163 10.54 -13.06 12.57
CA ASP A 163 10.04 -11.79 12.04
C ASP A 163 10.32 -10.68 13.05
N GLY A 164 10.51 -9.44 12.62
CA GLY A 164 10.97 -8.35 13.46
C GLY A 164 11.61 -7.20 12.69
N ILE A 165 11.84 -6.08 13.38
CA ILE A 165 12.55 -4.93 12.83
C ILE A 165 14.05 -5.15 12.97
N ASP A 166 14.82 -4.85 11.94
CA ASP A 166 16.28 -4.90 11.94
C ASP A 166 16.90 -4.11 13.11
N ILE A 167 17.82 -4.75 13.85
CA ILE A 167 18.60 -4.13 14.93
C ILE A 167 20.07 -4.18 14.52
N GLY A 168 20.69 -3.03 14.28
CA GLY A 168 22.08 -3.00 13.79
C GLY A 168 22.25 -3.83 12.52
N ALA A 169 23.07 -4.88 12.57
CA ALA A 169 23.27 -5.84 11.49
C ALA A 169 22.42 -7.12 11.63
N ALA A 170 21.68 -7.29 12.74
CA ALA A 170 20.77 -8.41 12.94
C ALA A 170 19.53 -8.26 12.03
N ARG A 171 19.14 -9.37 11.38
CA ARG A 171 17.99 -9.46 10.48
C ARG A 171 17.07 -10.60 10.90
N ALA A 172 15.84 -10.28 11.27
CA ALA A 172 14.82 -11.28 11.60
C ALA A 172 14.26 -11.91 10.32
N SER A 173 14.24 -13.23 10.25
CA SER A 173 13.58 -13.99 9.17
C SER A 173 13.47 -15.47 9.55
N THR A 174 12.51 -16.19 9.00
CA THR A 174 12.37 -17.64 9.18
C THR A 174 13.66 -18.39 8.79
N VAL A 175 14.31 -17.98 7.70
CA VAL A 175 15.57 -18.58 7.26
C VAL A 175 16.71 -18.33 8.26
N ASN A 176 16.84 -17.10 8.76
CA ASN A 176 17.90 -16.77 9.73
C ASN A 176 17.65 -17.44 11.08
N GLN A 177 16.39 -17.50 11.54
CA GLN A 177 16.03 -18.25 12.73
C GLN A 177 16.42 -19.73 12.57
N ALA A 178 16.02 -20.37 11.46
CA ALA A 178 16.36 -21.76 11.21
C ALA A 178 17.86 -22.01 11.17
N ARG A 179 18.63 -21.13 10.51
CA ARG A 179 20.09 -21.22 10.46
C ARG A 179 20.70 -21.15 11.86
N PHE A 180 20.43 -20.08 12.59
CA PHE A 180 20.99 -19.88 13.94
C PHE A 180 20.64 -21.04 14.88
N MET A 181 19.37 -21.45 14.91
CA MET A 181 18.92 -22.50 15.81
C MET A 181 19.52 -23.86 15.46
N ARG A 182 19.64 -24.22 14.18
CA ARG A 182 20.27 -25.49 13.77
C ARG A 182 21.76 -25.51 14.10
N ASP A 183 22.47 -24.42 13.82
CA ASP A 183 23.89 -24.31 14.13
C ASP A 183 24.12 -24.38 15.65
N PHE A 184 23.29 -23.67 16.42
CA PHE A 184 23.32 -23.73 17.88
C PHE A 184 23.00 -25.12 18.43
N PHE A 185 22.00 -25.84 17.90
CA PHE A 185 21.68 -27.20 18.37
C PHE A 185 22.84 -28.17 18.16
N ASN A 186 23.52 -28.10 17.00
CA ASN A 186 24.70 -28.91 16.74
C ASN A 186 25.85 -28.55 17.70
N TYR A 187 26.09 -27.26 17.91
CA TYR A 187 27.08 -26.77 18.87
C TYR A 187 26.78 -27.25 20.30
N ALA A 188 25.55 -27.07 20.75
CA ALA A 188 25.13 -27.41 22.11
C ALA A 188 25.20 -28.92 22.37
N GLN A 189 24.86 -29.74 21.37
CA GLN A 189 25.01 -31.20 21.45
C GLN A 189 26.49 -31.61 21.53
N ALA A 190 27.36 -31.02 20.69
CA ALA A 190 28.78 -31.33 20.66
C ALA A 190 29.52 -30.93 21.95
N ASN A 191 29.06 -29.86 22.60
CA ASN A 191 29.70 -29.30 23.80
C ASN A 191 28.93 -29.59 25.10
N HIS A 192 27.88 -30.41 25.05
CA HIS A 192 27.04 -30.77 26.20
C HIS A 192 26.49 -29.57 26.98
N ILE A 193 26.08 -28.52 26.27
CA ILE A 193 25.58 -27.28 26.84
C ILE A 193 24.15 -27.48 27.35
N ASN A 194 23.86 -27.00 28.56
CA ASN A 194 22.50 -26.93 29.08
C ASN A 194 21.88 -25.59 28.67
N TYR A 195 20.73 -25.64 28.00
CA TYR A 195 20.08 -24.44 27.47
C TYR A 195 18.55 -24.52 27.52
N PHE A 196 17.92 -23.35 27.44
CA PHE A 196 16.50 -23.19 27.14
C PHE A 196 16.35 -22.31 25.90
N VAL A 197 15.58 -22.80 24.92
CA VAL A 197 15.24 -22.05 23.72
C VAL A 197 14.18 -21.01 24.07
N MET A 198 14.41 -19.77 23.65
CA MET A 198 13.39 -18.71 23.60
C MET A 198 12.82 -18.70 22.17
N GLU A 199 11.65 -19.26 21.90
CA GLU A 199 10.74 -19.97 22.81
C GLU A 199 9.97 -21.10 22.13
N ALA A 200 9.08 -21.78 22.87
CA ALA A 200 8.29 -22.86 22.29
C ALA A 200 7.32 -22.34 21.21
N PHE A 201 6.42 -21.42 21.57
CA PHE A 201 5.37 -20.91 20.68
C PHE A 201 5.51 -19.41 20.49
N ASP A 202 5.14 -18.91 19.32
CA ASP A 202 4.97 -17.48 19.12
C ASP A 202 3.99 -16.87 20.10
N GLN A 203 4.31 -15.66 20.57
CA GLN A 203 3.54 -14.93 21.56
C GLN A 203 3.19 -13.52 21.06
N PRO A 204 2.21 -13.38 20.13
CA PRO A 204 1.95 -12.09 19.47
C PRO A 204 1.56 -10.95 20.41
N TRP A 205 1.06 -11.26 21.62
CA TRP A 205 0.74 -10.26 22.63
C TRP A 205 1.98 -9.45 23.08
N LYS A 206 3.20 -10.01 23.00
CA LYS A 206 4.46 -9.31 23.32
C LYS A 206 4.75 -8.13 22.39
N THR A 207 4.19 -8.16 21.17
CA THR A 207 4.44 -7.11 20.16
C THR A 207 3.96 -5.73 20.60
N ALA A 208 2.96 -5.66 21.48
CA ALA A 208 2.36 -4.40 21.91
C ALA A 208 3.27 -3.54 22.80
N PHE A 209 4.27 -4.14 23.46
CA PHE A 209 5.14 -3.44 24.41
C PHE A 209 6.64 -3.67 24.20
N GLU A 210 7.06 -4.81 23.61
CA GLU A 210 8.47 -5.10 23.29
C GLU A 210 8.81 -4.96 21.79
N GLY A 211 7.81 -4.65 20.96
CA GLY A 211 7.98 -4.47 19.52
C GLY A 211 7.86 -5.77 18.71
N ARG A 212 7.91 -5.64 17.38
CA ARG A 212 7.52 -6.73 16.45
C ARG A 212 8.28 -8.03 16.72
N ALA A 213 9.60 -7.97 16.93
CA ALA A 213 10.43 -9.16 17.09
C ALA A 213 10.03 -10.04 18.28
N ALA A 214 9.57 -9.44 19.37
CA ALA A 214 9.22 -10.14 20.60
C ALA A 214 8.10 -11.17 20.42
N GLY A 215 7.23 -11.00 19.42
CA GLY A 215 6.14 -11.94 19.15
C GLY A 215 6.51 -13.20 18.37
N TYR A 216 7.72 -13.27 17.78
CA TYR A 216 8.07 -14.26 16.75
C TYR A 216 9.28 -15.15 17.09
N TRP A 217 9.56 -15.37 18.37
CA TRP A 217 10.66 -16.21 18.84
C TRP A 217 10.34 -17.71 18.85
N GLY A 218 9.09 -18.10 18.64
CA GLY A 218 8.65 -19.49 18.72
C GLY A 218 9.35 -20.39 17.71
N MET A 219 9.66 -21.63 18.13
CA MET A 219 9.93 -22.76 17.23
C MET A 219 8.65 -23.24 16.53
N PHE A 220 7.51 -22.98 17.15
CA PHE A 220 6.17 -23.24 16.66
C PHE A 220 5.39 -21.93 16.49
N THR A 221 4.45 -21.91 15.55
CA THR A 221 3.47 -20.84 15.40
C THR A 221 2.51 -20.80 16.59
N LEU A 222 1.70 -19.73 16.68
CA LEU A 222 0.63 -19.63 17.68
C LEU A 222 -0.33 -20.83 17.63
N ASP A 223 -0.60 -21.34 16.44
CA ASP A 223 -1.45 -22.53 16.19
C ASP A 223 -0.75 -23.86 16.43
N ARG A 224 0.46 -23.84 17.02
CA ARG A 224 1.27 -25.02 17.36
C ARG A 224 1.79 -25.82 16.16
N HIS A 225 1.86 -25.19 14.98
CA HIS A 225 2.53 -25.78 13.83
C HIS A 225 4.02 -25.46 13.87
N GLN A 226 4.87 -26.45 13.56
CA GLN A 226 6.31 -26.23 13.49
C GLN A 226 6.63 -25.27 12.33
N LYS A 227 7.39 -24.21 12.58
CA LYS A 227 7.67 -23.17 11.57
C LYS A 227 8.54 -23.69 10.43
N TRP A 228 9.52 -24.52 10.75
CA TRP A 228 10.50 -25.05 9.80
C TRP A 228 11.04 -26.40 10.29
N SER A 229 11.37 -27.29 9.34
CA SER A 229 11.96 -28.59 9.63
C SER A 229 13.37 -28.44 10.21
N LEU A 230 13.84 -29.34 11.09
CA LEU A 230 15.23 -29.31 11.56
C LEU A 230 16.27 -29.66 10.47
N THR A 231 15.82 -30.26 9.36
CA THR A 231 16.66 -30.65 8.23
C THR A 231 16.09 -30.17 6.89
N GLY A 232 16.94 -30.07 5.87
CA GLY A 232 16.54 -29.66 4.52
C GLY A 232 16.43 -28.13 4.32
N PRO A 233 16.00 -27.70 3.12
CA PRO A 233 15.87 -26.28 2.80
C PRO A 233 14.77 -25.61 3.63
N VAL A 234 14.93 -24.31 3.89
CA VAL A 234 13.94 -23.46 4.58
C VAL A 234 13.72 -22.24 3.71
N GLU A 235 12.45 -21.85 3.58
CA GLU A 235 12.01 -20.67 2.83
C GLU A 235 11.28 -19.73 3.79
N ASN A 236 11.31 -18.42 3.50
CA ASN A 236 10.60 -17.44 4.34
C ASN A 236 9.08 -17.63 4.26
N ASN A 237 8.55 -17.86 3.06
CA ASN A 237 7.14 -18.14 2.86
C ASN A 237 6.96 -19.27 1.83
N PRO A 238 6.64 -20.50 2.26
CA PRO A 238 6.44 -21.64 1.35
C PRO A 238 5.32 -21.44 0.32
N ALA A 239 4.40 -20.49 0.55
CA ALA A 239 3.27 -20.20 -0.33
C ALA A 239 3.55 -19.12 -1.38
N TRP A 240 4.75 -18.51 -1.41
CA TRP A 240 5.08 -17.40 -2.32
C TRP A 240 4.77 -17.73 -3.79
N ILE A 241 4.99 -18.98 -4.20
CA ILE A 241 4.76 -19.43 -5.58
C ILE A 241 3.27 -19.39 -5.95
N PHE A 242 2.37 -19.65 -5.00
CA PHE A 242 0.92 -19.57 -5.24
C PHE A 242 0.46 -18.13 -5.41
N TYR A 243 1.02 -17.19 -4.63
CA TYR A 243 0.77 -15.75 -4.82
C TYR A 243 1.27 -15.28 -6.19
N ALA A 244 2.48 -15.67 -6.57
CA ALA A 244 3.06 -15.30 -7.87
C ALA A 244 2.25 -15.87 -9.04
N LEU A 245 1.96 -17.18 -9.02
CA LEU A 245 1.18 -17.84 -10.09
C LEU A 245 -0.25 -17.31 -10.17
N GLY A 246 -0.91 -17.11 -9.02
CA GLY A 246 -2.25 -16.55 -8.95
C GLY A 246 -2.31 -15.13 -9.53
N SER A 247 -1.34 -14.28 -9.17
CA SER A 247 -1.20 -12.93 -9.72
C SER A 247 -1.01 -12.94 -11.23
N VAL A 248 -0.05 -13.73 -11.72
CA VAL A 248 0.25 -13.81 -13.16
C VAL A 248 -0.96 -14.26 -13.95
N ALA A 249 -1.65 -15.31 -13.49
CA ALA A 249 -2.83 -15.85 -14.16
C ALA A 249 -3.98 -14.84 -14.18
N LEU A 250 -4.29 -14.22 -13.04
CA LEU A 250 -5.37 -13.23 -12.93
C LEU A 250 -5.09 -12.00 -13.80
N MET A 251 -3.88 -11.45 -13.73
CA MET A 251 -3.49 -10.28 -14.51
C MET A 251 -3.44 -10.60 -16.01
N LEU A 252 -2.97 -11.80 -16.39
CA LEU A 252 -2.98 -12.22 -17.79
C LEU A 252 -4.41 -12.33 -18.32
N ALA A 253 -5.33 -12.90 -17.54
CA ALA A 253 -6.74 -12.98 -17.91
C ALA A 253 -7.36 -11.57 -18.08
N ALA A 254 -7.08 -10.65 -17.15
CA ALA A 254 -7.55 -9.26 -17.24
C ALA A 254 -6.98 -8.54 -18.47
N THR A 255 -5.67 -8.68 -18.73
CA THR A 255 -5.01 -8.15 -19.93
C THR A 255 -5.66 -8.69 -21.19
N MET A 256 -5.82 -10.01 -21.30
CA MET A 256 -6.43 -10.65 -22.48
C MET A 256 -7.87 -10.19 -22.70
N ALA A 257 -8.67 -10.09 -21.63
CA ALA A 257 -10.05 -9.62 -21.70
C ALA A 257 -10.14 -8.19 -22.25
N LEU A 258 -9.31 -7.27 -21.76
CA LEU A 258 -9.30 -5.87 -22.20
C LEU A 258 -8.74 -5.73 -23.62
N LEU A 259 -7.62 -6.40 -23.93
CA LEU A 259 -7.02 -6.37 -25.26
C LEU A 259 -7.90 -7.01 -26.34
N SER A 260 -8.74 -7.98 -25.98
CA SER A 260 -9.71 -8.59 -26.92
C SER A 260 -10.72 -7.57 -27.46
N ARG A 261 -10.98 -6.48 -26.72
CA ARG A 261 -11.89 -5.40 -27.15
C ARG A 261 -11.24 -4.43 -28.12
N ARG A 262 -9.90 -4.40 -28.20
CA ARG A 262 -9.11 -3.49 -29.06
C ARG A 262 -8.08 -4.23 -29.90
N PRO A 263 -8.53 -5.04 -30.88
CA PRO A 263 -7.62 -5.76 -31.78
C PRO A 263 -6.76 -4.81 -32.64
N ASP A 264 -7.26 -3.60 -32.89
CA ASP A 264 -6.65 -2.53 -33.69
C ASP A 264 -5.39 -1.93 -33.07
N MET A 265 -5.16 -2.11 -31.76
CA MET A 265 -4.00 -1.56 -31.08
C MET A 265 -2.68 -2.19 -31.56
N ARG A 266 -1.63 -1.36 -31.69
CA ARG A 266 -0.29 -1.83 -32.08
C ARG A 266 0.28 -2.83 -31.07
N VAL A 267 1.10 -3.77 -31.54
CA VAL A 267 1.72 -4.81 -30.70
C VAL A 267 2.53 -4.20 -29.56
N THR A 268 3.28 -3.12 -29.82
CA THR A 268 4.04 -2.41 -28.79
C THR A 268 3.14 -1.92 -27.65
N GLY A 269 1.96 -1.37 -27.97
CA GLY A 269 0.99 -0.96 -26.95
C GLY A 269 0.47 -2.15 -26.15
N LYS A 270 0.13 -3.26 -26.83
CA LYS A 270 -0.31 -4.49 -26.18
C LYS A 270 0.71 -5.03 -25.17
N LEU A 271 2.01 -5.00 -25.53
CA LEU A 271 3.09 -5.44 -24.66
C LEU A 271 3.31 -4.50 -23.47
N ILE A 272 3.27 -3.18 -23.69
CA ILE A 272 3.40 -2.18 -22.61
C ILE A 272 2.25 -2.34 -21.62
N PHE A 273 1.01 -2.44 -22.12
CA PHE A 273 -0.16 -2.65 -21.28
C PHE A 273 -0.05 -3.94 -20.47
N ALA A 274 0.34 -5.05 -21.10
CA ALA A 274 0.56 -6.32 -20.40
C ALA A 274 1.62 -6.19 -19.29
N ALA A 275 2.74 -5.52 -19.56
CA ALA A 275 3.80 -5.32 -18.57
C ALA A 275 3.34 -4.47 -17.37
N LEU A 276 2.58 -3.40 -17.61
CA LEU A 276 2.02 -2.55 -16.55
C LEU A 276 1.04 -3.34 -15.67
N VAL A 277 0.08 -4.03 -16.27
CA VAL A 277 -0.92 -4.82 -15.53
C VAL A 277 -0.25 -5.93 -14.70
N GLN A 278 0.76 -6.61 -15.26
CA GLN A 278 1.53 -7.61 -14.51
C GLN A 278 2.32 -7.00 -13.35
N GLY A 279 2.93 -5.83 -13.56
CA GLY A 279 3.65 -5.11 -12.50
C GLY A 279 2.72 -4.71 -11.34
N PHE A 280 1.54 -4.17 -11.65
CA PHE A 280 0.57 -3.79 -10.63
C PHE A 280 0.01 -4.99 -9.85
N GLY A 281 -0.30 -6.09 -10.55
CA GLY A 281 -0.74 -7.32 -9.90
C GLY A 281 0.34 -7.93 -9.01
N ALA A 282 1.60 -7.95 -9.46
CA ALA A 282 2.72 -8.44 -8.67
C ALA A 282 2.90 -7.62 -7.38
N ALA A 283 2.78 -6.30 -7.45
CA ALA A 283 2.84 -5.43 -6.28
C ALA A 283 1.70 -5.73 -5.28
N LEU A 284 0.46 -5.91 -5.77
CA LEU A 284 -0.66 -6.29 -4.91
C LEU A 284 -0.45 -7.68 -4.29
N ALA A 285 0.05 -8.65 -5.06
CA ALA A 285 0.30 -10.00 -4.59
C ALA A 285 1.37 -10.03 -3.49
N MET A 286 2.44 -9.25 -3.62
CA MET A 286 3.45 -9.08 -2.56
C MET A 286 2.84 -8.50 -1.29
N LEU A 287 1.98 -7.48 -1.42
CA LEU A 287 1.30 -6.88 -0.27
C LEU A 287 0.39 -7.88 0.44
N LEU A 288 -0.41 -8.64 -0.30
CA LEU A 288 -1.28 -9.69 0.26
C LEU A 288 -0.47 -10.82 0.91
N MET A 289 0.68 -11.17 0.35
CA MET A 289 1.58 -12.17 0.92
C MET A 289 2.12 -11.74 2.29
N VAL A 290 2.61 -10.51 2.41
CA VAL A 290 3.11 -9.93 3.68
C VAL A 290 1.99 -9.86 4.73
N MET A 291 0.76 -9.52 4.30
CA MET A 291 -0.40 -9.55 5.18
C MET A 291 -0.69 -10.95 5.72
N GLY A 292 -0.58 -11.98 4.88
CA GLY A 292 -0.83 -13.37 5.25
C GLY A 292 0.18 -13.94 6.24
N GLU A 293 1.36 -13.34 6.37
CA GLU A 293 2.40 -13.76 7.32
C GLU A 293 2.26 -13.12 8.71
N THR A 294 1.38 -12.13 8.87
CA THR A 294 1.25 -11.37 10.11
C THR A 294 0.12 -11.93 10.97
N TYR A 295 0.34 -12.10 12.28
CA TYR A 295 -0.76 -12.39 13.20
C TYR A 295 -1.68 -11.16 13.34
N LEU A 296 -2.92 -11.28 12.88
CA LEU A 296 -3.87 -10.17 12.89
C LEU A 296 -4.89 -10.34 14.01
N SER A 297 -5.04 -9.30 14.83
CA SER A 297 -6.25 -9.15 15.65
C SER A 297 -7.46 -8.88 14.75
N LEU A 298 -8.68 -9.05 15.27
CA LEU A 298 -9.89 -8.75 14.49
C LEU A 298 -9.93 -7.29 13.99
N THR A 299 -9.47 -6.35 14.81
CA THR A 299 -9.39 -4.93 14.45
C THR A 299 -8.32 -4.67 13.39
N ALA A 300 -7.14 -5.29 13.53
CA ALA A 300 -6.08 -5.22 12.53
C ALA A 300 -6.56 -5.82 11.20
N ALA A 301 -7.21 -6.99 11.24
CA ALA A 301 -7.78 -7.64 10.06
C ALA A 301 -8.81 -6.75 9.35
N ALA A 302 -9.66 -6.03 10.09
CA ALA A 302 -10.61 -5.08 9.50
C ALA A 302 -9.91 -3.90 8.82
N VAL A 303 -8.91 -3.29 9.47
CA VAL A 303 -8.11 -2.20 8.89
C VAL A 303 -7.40 -2.66 7.62
N TRP A 304 -6.70 -3.78 7.72
CA TRP A 304 -5.98 -4.39 6.61
C TRP A 304 -6.91 -4.79 5.45
N GLY A 305 -8.10 -5.32 5.75
CA GLY A 305 -9.12 -5.61 4.75
C GLY A 305 -9.60 -4.34 4.02
N GLY A 306 -9.80 -3.24 4.75
CA GLY A 306 -10.11 -1.94 4.18
C GLY A 306 -9.00 -1.41 3.27
N LEU A 307 -7.74 -1.52 3.70
CA LEU A 307 -6.57 -1.14 2.89
C LEU A 307 -6.45 -2.01 1.63
N ALA A 308 -6.64 -3.32 1.75
CA ALA A 308 -6.61 -4.24 0.61
C ALA A 308 -7.74 -3.94 -0.40
N LEU A 309 -8.94 -3.59 0.08
CA LEU A 309 -10.04 -3.15 -0.77
C LEU A 309 -9.70 -1.84 -1.50
N GLY A 310 -9.17 -0.85 -0.77
CA GLY A 310 -8.71 0.41 -1.36
C GLY A 310 -7.63 0.19 -2.41
N GLN A 311 -6.67 -0.69 -2.13
CA GLN A 311 -5.63 -1.07 -3.09
C GLN A 311 -6.21 -1.78 -4.33
N GLY A 312 -7.25 -2.60 -4.16
CA GLY A 312 -7.98 -3.22 -5.27
C GLY A 312 -8.68 -2.19 -6.16
N LEU A 313 -9.28 -1.15 -5.58
CA LEU A 313 -9.89 -0.04 -6.33
C LEU A 313 -8.82 0.78 -7.07
N LEU A 314 -7.70 1.08 -6.41
CA LEU A 314 -6.57 1.76 -7.06
C LEU A 314 -5.99 0.93 -8.20
N LEU A 315 -5.86 -0.39 -8.03
CA LEU A 315 -5.44 -1.30 -9.09
C LEU A 315 -6.39 -1.24 -10.28
N PHE A 316 -7.71 -1.27 -10.03
CA PHE A 316 -8.70 -1.14 -11.09
C PHE A 316 -8.55 0.18 -11.86
N LEU A 317 -8.41 1.30 -11.15
CA LEU A 317 -8.18 2.62 -11.76
C LEU A 317 -6.89 2.64 -12.58
N LEU A 318 -5.78 2.14 -12.02
CA LEU A 318 -4.50 2.08 -12.73
C LEU A 318 -4.56 1.22 -13.99
N ILE A 319 -5.31 0.12 -13.98
CA ILE A 319 -5.51 -0.71 -15.17
C ILE A 319 -6.35 0.04 -16.20
N ALA A 320 -7.43 0.71 -15.79
CA ALA A 320 -8.28 1.50 -16.68
C ALA A 320 -7.51 2.66 -17.31
N ASP A 321 -6.82 3.47 -16.51
CA ASP A 321 -6.02 4.60 -16.97
C ASP A 321 -4.87 4.13 -17.89
N SER A 322 -4.22 3.01 -17.56
CA SER A 322 -3.19 2.43 -18.42
C SER A 322 -3.77 1.95 -19.75
N PHE A 323 -4.98 1.40 -19.74
CA PHE A 323 -5.66 0.98 -20.95
C PHE A 323 -5.94 2.19 -21.85
N ASP A 324 -6.53 3.25 -21.29
CA ASP A 324 -6.85 4.49 -22.02
C ASP A 324 -5.59 5.20 -22.55
N LEU A 325 -4.52 5.24 -21.74
CA LEU A 325 -3.23 5.79 -22.13
C LEU A 325 -2.61 5.04 -23.31
N VAL A 326 -2.55 3.70 -23.21
CA VAL A 326 -1.98 2.88 -24.28
C VAL A 326 -2.86 2.95 -25.52
N GLU A 327 -4.17 2.97 -25.37
CA GLU A 327 -5.12 3.15 -26.46
C GLU A 327 -4.87 4.48 -27.19
N THR A 328 -4.70 5.57 -26.44
CA THR A 328 -4.50 6.92 -27.01
C THR A 328 -3.19 7.01 -27.79
N ILE A 329 -2.10 6.46 -27.25
CA ILE A 329 -0.75 6.57 -27.86
C ILE A 329 -0.55 5.54 -28.98
N PHE A 330 -1.06 4.32 -28.82
CA PHE A 330 -0.77 3.18 -29.69
C PHE A 330 -1.99 2.64 -30.45
N GLY A 331 -3.15 3.28 -30.29
CA GLY A 331 -4.35 3.03 -31.08
C GLY A 331 -4.16 3.41 -32.55
N ARG A 332 -4.89 2.74 -33.43
CA ARG A 332 -4.95 3.12 -34.85
C ARG A 332 -6.12 4.08 -35.05
N VAL A 333 -5.85 5.39 -34.95
CA VAL A 333 -6.82 6.50 -35.08
C VAL A 333 -7.52 6.55 -36.46
N GLN A 334 -7.02 5.81 -37.45
CA GLN A 334 -7.52 5.87 -38.84
C GLN A 334 -8.98 5.43 -39.07
N LYS A 335 -9.70 4.88 -38.07
CA LYS A 335 -11.06 4.36 -38.29
C LYS A 335 -12.18 5.40 -38.28
N ARG A 336 -11.94 6.66 -37.88
CA ARG A 336 -12.97 7.72 -37.83
C ARG A 336 -12.67 8.94 -38.71
N HIS A 337 -11.84 8.78 -39.75
CA HIS A 337 -11.66 9.88 -40.70
C HIS A 337 -12.86 9.94 -41.65
N PHE A 338 -13.77 10.89 -41.45
CA PHE A 338 -14.78 11.23 -42.44
C PHE A 338 -14.14 12.14 -43.48
N GLU A 339 -14.06 11.70 -44.74
CA GLU A 339 -13.60 12.60 -45.79
C GLU A 339 -14.71 13.61 -46.12
N PRO A 340 -14.43 14.93 -46.06
CA PRO A 340 -15.38 15.94 -46.49
C PRO A 340 -15.84 15.64 -47.92
N ILE A 341 -17.15 15.77 -48.17
CA ILE A 341 -17.71 15.67 -49.52
C ILE A 341 -17.97 17.12 -49.99
N PRO A 342 -16.97 17.82 -50.56
CA PRO A 342 -17.16 19.20 -50.95
C PRO A 342 -18.22 19.31 -52.04
N ALA A 343 -19.08 20.31 -51.93
CA ALA A 343 -20.03 20.63 -52.99
C ALA A 343 -19.29 20.86 -54.34
N PRO A 344 -19.76 20.30 -55.47
CA PRO A 344 -19.19 20.58 -56.78
C PRO A 344 -19.14 22.09 -57.08
N ALA A 345 -18.11 22.54 -57.80
CA ALA A 345 -17.98 23.95 -58.18
C ALA A 345 -19.20 24.41 -58.99
N GLY A 346 -19.86 25.49 -58.55
CA GLY A 346 -21.07 26.02 -59.18
C GLY A 346 -22.39 25.34 -58.78
N ALA A 347 -22.37 24.41 -57.81
CA ALA A 347 -23.60 23.86 -57.25
C ALA A 347 -24.43 24.97 -56.58
N LYS A 348 -25.74 25.01 -56.86
CA LYS A 348 -26.68 25.86 -56.12
C LYS A 348 -26.90 25.24 -54.74
N LEU A 349 -26.36 25.87 -53.70
CA LEU A 349 -26.49 25.40 -52.33
C LEU A 349 -27.66 26.09 -51.63
N PRO A 350 -28.39 25.38 -50.74
CA PRO A 350 -29.52 25.93 -49.99
C PRO A 350 -29.08 27.10 -49.11
N LYS A 351 -30.01 27.95 -48.69
CA LYS A 351 -29.65 29.05 -47.79
C LYS A 351 -29.42 28.53 -46.36
N VAL A 352 -28.30 28.94 -45.76
CA VAL A 352 -27.98 28.63 -44.36
C VAL A 352 -28.20 29.87 -43.48
N SER A 353 -28.99 29.73 -42.41
CA SER A 353 -29.09 30.75 -41.35
C SER A 353 -28.19 30.37 -40.19
N ILE A 354 -27.11 31.13 -39.99
CA ILE A 354 -26.12 30.88 -38.94
C ILE A 354 -26.56 31.64 -37.69
N HIS A 355 -26.84 30.93 -36.61
CA HIS A 355 -27.23 31.49 -35.33
C HIS A 355 -26.02 31.54 -34.40
N LEU A 356 -25.61 32.75 -34.04
CA LEU A 356 -24.48 33.05 -33.15
C LEU A 356 -25.00 33.72 -31.86
N PRO A 357 -25.38 32.94 -30.83
CA PRO A 357 -25.74 33.50 -29.54
C PRO A 357 -24.49 33.99 -28.80
N ILE A 358 -24.55 35.19 -28.21
CA ILE A 358 -23.47 35.77 -27.41
C ILE A 358 -24.01 36.25 -26.06
N CYS A 359 -23.22 36.15 -24.99
CA CYS A 359 -23.60 36.60 -23.66
C CYS A 359 -22.36 37.01 -22.86
N ASN A 360 -22.13 38.31 -22.70
CA ASN A 360 -21.02 38.88 -21.93
C ASN A 360 -19.63 38.41 -22.40
N GLU A 361 -19.47 38.19 -23.70
CA GLU A 361 -18.25 37.70 -24.32
C GLU A 361 -17.25 38.83 -24.62
N PRO A 362 -15.92 38.59 -24.55
CA PRO A 362 -14.93 39.59 -24.95
C PRO A 362 -15.15 40.05 -26.40
N PRO A 363 -15.32 41.37 -26.67
CA PRO A 363 -15.71 41.84 -28.00
C PRO A 363 -14.72 41.47 -29.11
N GLN A 364 -13.42 41.46 -28.77
CA GLN A 364 -12.34 41.04 -29.68
C GLN A 364 -12.48 39.57 -30.10
N MET A 365 -12.90 38.68 -29.20
CA MET A 365 -13.06 37.26 -29.49
C MET A 365 -14.21 37.04 -30.49
N VAL A 366 -15.36 37.67 -30.23
CA VAL A 366 -16.53 37.58 -31.12
C VAL A 366 -16.22 38.17 -32.50
N ARG A 367 -15.45 39.25 -32.57
CA ARG A 367 -15.00 39.84 -33.86
C ARG A 367 -14.23 38.84 -34.71
N LEU A 368 -13.34 38.05 -34.12
CA LEU A 368 -12.61 36.99 -34.84
C LEU A 368 -13.55 35.94 -35.43
N THR A 369 -14.59 35.52 -34.68
CA THR A 369 -15.62 34.61 -35.18
C THR A 369 -16.42 35.22 -36.33
N LEU A 370 -16.81 36.49 -36.19
CA LEU A 370 -17.55 37.20 -37.24
C LEU A 370 -16.71 37.38 -38.52
N ASP A 371 -15.41 37.67 -38.38
CA ASP A 371 -14.48 37.76 -39.51
C ASP A 371 -14.28 36.40 -40.20
N ALA A 372 -14.23 35.31 -39.43
CA ALA A 372 -14.19 33.96 -40.00
C ALA A 372 -15.48 33.63 -40.78
N LEU A 373 -16.65 33.97 -40.23
CA LEU A 373 -17.93 33.80 -40.91
C LEU A 373 -18.06 34.67 -42.17
N ALA A 374 -17.47 35.86 -42.17
CA ALA A 374 -17.46 36.75 -43.33
C ALA A 374 -16.60 36.21 -44.48
N ASN A 375 -15.59 35.40 -44.17
CA ASN A 375 -14.67 34.78 -45.13
C ASN A 375 -15.14 33.40 -45.63
N LEU A 376 -16.38 32.99 -45.34
CA LEU A 376 -16.92 31.74 -45.85
C LEU A 376 -16.98 31.75 -47.39
N ASP A 377 -16.48 30.68 -48.00
CA ASP A 377 -16.67 30.34 -49.42
C ASP A 377 -18.09 29.79 -49.62
N TYR A 378 -19.10 30.61 -49.32
CA TYR A 378 -20.51 30.26 -49.43
C TYR A 378 -21.32 31.50 -49.74
N GLU A 379 -22.10 31.49 -50.83
CA GLU A 379 -22.80 32.70 -51.26
C GLU A 379 -24.09 32.95 -50.48
N ASN A 380 -24.87 31.89 -50.24
CA ASN A 380 -26.26 31.97 -49.80
C ASN A 380 -26.40 31.75 -48.28
N PHE A 381 -26.00 32.72 -47.47
CA PHE A 381 -26.13 32.62 -46.01
C PHE A 381 -26.50 33.95 -45.36
N GLU A 382 -27.03 33.87 -44.15
CA GLU A 382 -27.16 34.99 -43.22
C GLU A 382 -26.55 34.61 -41.87
N VAL A 383 -26.19 35.62 -41.07
CA VAL A 383 -25.70 35.46 -39.70
C VAL A 383 -26.57 36.26 -38.76
N LEU A 384 -27.23 35.58 -37.83
CA LEU A 384 -28.00 36.17 -36.75
C LEU A 384 -27.14 36.19 -35.49
N VAL A 385 -26.64 37.37 -35.14
CA VAL A 385 -25.87 37.58 -33.91
C VAL A 385 -26.84 38.00 -32.82
N ILE A 386 -26.98 37.17 -31.79
CA ILE A 386 -28.05 37.31 -30.80
C ILE A 386 -27.41 37.50 -29.44
N ASP A 387 -27.27 38.75 -29.04
CA ASP A 387 -26.84 39.13 -27.70
C ASP A 387 -27.98 38.93 -26.71
N ASN A 388 -27.75 38.06 -25.72
CA ASN A 388 -28.68 37.79 -24.65
C ASN A 388 -28.00 38.02 -23.30
N ASN A 389 -28.65 38.77 -22.41
CA ASN A 389 -28.23 39.02 -21.02
C ASN A 389 -26.91 39.79 -20.82
N THR A 390 -26.38 40.46 -21.84
CA THR A 390 -25.28 41.42 -21.67
C THR A 390 -25.85 42.79 -21.25
N MET A 391 -25.51 43.24 -20.05
CA MET A 391 -26.02 44.51 -19.50
C MET A 391 -25.12 45.71 -19.79
N ASP A 392 -23.83 45.47 -20.05
CA ASP A 392 -22.84 46.51 -20.31
C ASP A 392 -22.79 46.84 -21.82
N PRO A 393 -23.17 48.05 -22.24
CA PRO A 393 -23.07 48.50 -23.62
C PRO A 393 -21.64 48.43 -24.18
N HIS A 394 -20.62 48.62 -23.34
CA HIS A 394 -19.23 48.57 -23.77
C HIS A 394 -18.80 47.19 -24.29
N ILE A 395 -19.58 46.14 -23.98
CA ILE A 395 -19.33 44.77 -24.43
C ILE A 395 -20.06 44.47 -25.74
N TRP A 396 -21.34 44.82 -25.88
CA TRP A 396 -22.12 44.43 -27.06
C TRP A 396 -22.10 45.48 -28.19
N GLU A 397 -21.96 46.78 -27.90
CA GLU A 397 -21.89 47.83 -28.93
C GLU A 397 -20.75 47.60 -29.93
N PRO A 398 -19.52 47.25 -29.52
CA PRO A 398 -18.42 47.03 -30.46
C PRO A 398 -18.64 45.82 -31.37
N VAL A 399 -19.49 44.87 -30.97
CA VAL A 399 -19.90 43.71 -31.79
C VAL A 399 -20.98 44.12 -32.78
N ALA A 400 -21.97 44.91 -32.33
CA ALA A 400 -23.02 45.46 -33.19
C ALA A 400 -22.45 46.34 -34.31
N GLU A 401 -21.51 47.22 -33.99
CA GLU A 401 -20.77 48.05 -34.96
C GLU A 401 -20.03 47.20 -36.00
N HIS A 402 -19.38 46.12 -35.54
CA HIS A 402 -18.65 45.22 -36.43
C HIS A 402 -19.60 44.45 -37.36
N CYS A 403 -20.75 43.99 -36.87
CA CYS A 403 -21.79 43.39 -37.71
C CYS A 403 -22.27 44.36 -38.80
N ALA A 404 -22.51 45.63 -38.44
CA ALA A 404 -22.91 46.66 -39.40
C ALA A 404 -21.84 46.89 -40.49
N ARG A 405 -20.56 46.81 -40.13
CA ARG A 405 -19.43 46.93 -41.07
C ARG A 405 -19.32 45.74 -42.04
N LEU A 406 -19.59 44.53 -41.57
CA LEU A 406 -19.56 43.31 -42.40
C LEU A 406 -20.71 43.23 -43.41
N GLY A 407 -21.74 44.06 -43.23
CA GLY A 407 -22.79 44.31 -44.22
C GLY A 407 -24.09 43.54 -43.95
N PRO A 408 -25.03 43.56 -44.91
CA PRO A 408 -26.43 43.19 -44.67
C PRO A 408 -26.65 41.71 -44.35
N LYS A 409 -25.67 40.84 -44.59
CA LYS A 409 -25.72 39.43 -44.19
C LYS A 409 -25.64 39.24 -42.67
N PHE A 410 -25.12 40.21 -41.93
CA PHE A 410 -24.92 40.14 -40.48
C PHE A 410 -25.97 40.98 -39.76
N ARG A 411 -26.91 40.31 -39.08
CA ARG A 411 -28.02 40.93 -38.35
C ARG A 411 -27.79 40.79 -36.86
N PHE A 412 -27.60 41.92 -36.19
CA PHE A 412 -27.39 41.96 -34.74
C PHE A 412 -28.69 42.23 -33.98
N PHE A 413 -28.90 41.49 -32.90
CA PHE A 413 -30.02 41.67 -31.98
C PHE A 413 -29.49 41.72 -30.54
N THR A 414 -29.87 42.75 -29.78
CA THR A 414 -29.71 42.73 -28.32
C THR A 414 -31.08 42.54 -27.67
N LEU A 415 -31.18 41.50 -26.84
CA LEU A 415 -32.42 41.13 -26.15
C LEU A 415 -32.47 41.68 -24.73
N GLY A 416 -31.41 42.35 -24.27
CA GLY A 416 -31.24 42.74 -22.87
C GLY A 416 -31.42 41.54 -21.94
N LYS A 417 -32.20 41.70 -20.87
CA LYS A 417 -32.54 40.60 -19.97
C LYS A 417 -33.58 39.67 -20.60
N TYR A 418 -33.16 38.47 -21.01
CA TYR A 418 -33.95 37.51 -21.75
C TYR A 418 -33.99 36.12 -21.09
N LYS A 419 -35.16 35.47 -21.17
CA LYS A 419 -35.44 34.18 -20.51
C LYS A 419 -34.78 33.03 -21.28
N GLY A 420 -34.30 32.01 -20.58
CA GLY A 420 -33.82 30.76 -21.19
C GLY A 420 -32.37 30.79 -21.70
N PHE A 421 -31.59 31.83 -21.40
CA PHE A 421 -30.17 31.95 -21.76
C PHE A 421 -29.90 31.60 -23.24
N LYS A 422 -28.89 30.77 -23.52
CA LYS A 422 -28.52 30.33 -24.89
C LYS A 422 -29.70 29.69 -25.64
N ALA A 423 -30.49 28.84 -24.99
CA ALA A 423 -31.68 28.24 -25.60
C ALA A 423 -32.75 29.29 -25.94
N GLY A 424 -32.90 30.31 -25.09
CA GLY A 424 -33.78 31.45 -25.34
C GLY A 424 -33.35 32.27 -26.55
N ALA A 425 -32.05 32.56 -26.66
CA ALA A 425 -31.46 33.26 -27.80
C ALA A 425 -31.65 32.47 -29.10
N LEU A 426 -31.39 31.16 -29.10
CA LEU A 426 -31.60 30.31 -30.28
C LEU A 426 -33.07 30.24 -30.70
N ASN A 427 -34.01 30.14 -29.73
CA ASN A 427 -35.44 30.19 -30.02
C ASN A 427 -35.88 31.55 -30.59
N PHE A 428 -35.25 32.64 -30.18
CA PHE A 428 -35.44 33.94 -30.82
C PHE A 428 -34.89 33.93 -32.25
N GLY A 429 -33.68 33.40 -32.45
CA GLY A 429 -33.05 33.21 -33.76
C GLY A 429 -33.95 32.47 -34.74
N LEU A 430 -34.54 31.34 -34.32
CA LEU A 430 -35.49 30.55 -35.13
C LEU A 430 -36.68 31.35 -35.65
N ARG A 431 -37.14 32.37 -34.91
CA ARG A 431 -38.23 33.25 -35.35
C ARG A 431 -37.77 34.38 -36.28
N GLN A 432 -36.48 34.67 -36.29
CA GLN A 432 -35.85 35.70 -37.11
C GLN A 432 -35.15 35.14 -38.36
N THR A 433 -34.99 33.82 -38.43
CA THR A 433 -34.49 33.07 -39.58
C THR A 433 -35.20 33.49 -40.86
N ALA A 434 -34.43 33.72 -41.92
CA ALA A 434 -34.97 34.08 -43.21
C ALA A 434 -35.94 33.00 -43.72
N PRO A 435 -37.11 33.35 -44.27
CA PRO A 435 -38.11 32.35 -44.71
C PRO A 435 -37.62 31.41 -45.82
N ASP A 436 -36.59 31.81 -46.55
CA ASP A 436 -35.93 31.04 -47.61
C ASP A 436 -34.72 30.22 -47.11
N ALA A 437 -34.42 30.25 -45.80
CA ALA A 437 -33.41 29.39 -45.20
C ALA A 437 -33.91 27.95 -45.02
N GLU A 438 -33.15 26.99 -45.53
CA GLU A 438 -33.48 25.56 -45.44
C GLU A 438 -32.67 24.85 -44.33
N ILE A 439 -31.52 25.43 -43.95
CA ILE A 439 -30.59 24.84 -42.99
C ILE A 439 -30.26 25.89 -41.91
N ILE A 440 -30.20 25.44 -40.66
CA ILE A 440 -29.75 26.25 -39.53
C ILE A 440 -28.36 25.78 -39.12
N GLY A 441 -27.40 26.70 -39.15
CA GLY A 441 -26.08 26.49 -38.56
C GLY A 441 -26.06 27.07 -37.16
N VAL A 442 -25.60 26.33 -36.15
CA VAL A 442 -25.40 26.85 -34.80
C VAL A 442 -23.91 26.85 -34.50
N ILE A 443 -23.39 27.98 -34.03
CA ILE A 443 -21.97 28.15 -33.74
C ILE A 443 -21.81 28.96 -32.44
N ASP A 444 -20.77 28.67 -31.67
CA ASP A 444 -20.47 29.45 -30.46
C ASP A 444 -19.60 30.67 -30.78
N SER A 445 -19.57 31.62 -29.85
CA SER A 445 -18.96 32.95 -29.96
C SER A 445 -17.44 32.98 -30.12
N ASP A 446 -16.77 31.84 -29.98
CA ASP A 446 -15.31 31.71 -29.94
C ASP A 446 -14.74 30.81 -31.05
N TYR A 447 -15.58 30.30 -31.95
CA TYR A 447 -15.13 29.48 -33.08
C TYR A 447 -14.54 30.31 -34.22
N ILE A 448 -13.46 29.80 -34.82
CA ILE A 448 -12.98 30.22 -36.13
C ILE A 448 -13.24 29.06 -37.08
N VAL A 449 -14.15 29.26 -38.03
CA VAL A 449 -14.46 28.28 -39.06
C VAL A 449 -13.48 28.38 -40.21
N GLU A 450 -13.20 27.26 -40.86
CA GLU A 450 -12.51 27.23 -42.14
C GLU A 450 -13.42 27.78 -43.25
N PRO A 451 -12.87 28.46 -44.30
CA PRO A 451 -13.67 29.06 -45.36
C PRO A 451 -14.65 28.09 -46.04
N ASP A 452 -14.29 26.82 -46.18
CA ASP A 452 -15.10 25.79 -46.85
C ASP A 452 -16.10 25.07 -45.91
N TRP A 453 -16.18 25.44 -44.63
CA TRP A 453 -16.98 24.75 -43.60
C TRP A 453 -18.41 24.41 -44.07
N LEU A 454 -19.17 25.40 -44.55
CA LEU A 454 -20.52 25.15 -45.04
C LEU A 454 -20.55 24.31 -46.33
N ARG A 455 -19.58 24.47 -47.25
CA ARG A 455 -19.49 23.67 -48.48
C ARG A 455 -19.17 22.20 -48.21
N SER A 456 -18.48 21.92 -47.11
CA SER A 456 -18.12 20.58 -46.67
C SER A 456 -19.26 19.92 -45.87
N MET A 457 -20.06 20.70 -45.14
CA MET A 457 -21.12 20.19 -44.25
C MET A 457 -22.50 20.08 -44.90
N VAL A 458 -22.89 21.05 -45.73
CA VAL A 458 -24.23 21.13 -46.34
C VAL A 458 -24.56 19.93 -47.26
N PRO A 459 -23.65 19.39 -48.08
CA PRO A 459 -23.96 18.28 -48.97
C PRO A 459 -24.46 17.01 -48.28
N ALA A 460 -24.16 16.81 -47.00
CA ALA A 460 -24.65 15.68 -46.23
C ALA A 460 -26.19 15.65 -46.10
N PHE A 461 -26.85 16.82 -46.12
CA PHE A 461 -28.30 16.93 -46.07
C PHE A 461 -29.00 16.50 -47.37
N ASN A 462 -28.26 16.24 -48.45
CA ASN A 462 -28.81 15.60 -49.65
C ASN A 462 -29.31 14.17 -49.38
N ASN A 463 -28.83 13.53 -48.30
CA ASN A 463 -29.38 12.29 -47.82
C ASN A 463 -30.58 12.58 -46.91
N PRO A 464 -31.82 12.20 -47.28
CA PRO A 464 -33.02 12.51 -46.49
C PRO A 464 -33.06 11.82 -45.12
N LYS A 465 -32.12 10.92 -44.83
CA LYS A 465 -31.95 10.29 -43.50
C LYS A 465 -31.09 11.11 -42.54
N VAL A 466 -30.42 12.17 -43.01
CA VAL A 466 -29.53 13.01 -42.20
C VAL A 466 -30.33 14.19 -41.64
N GLY A 467 -30.49 14.22 -40.30
CA GLY A 467 -31.18 15.30 -39.60
C GLY A 467 -30.27 16.40 -39.05
N PHE A 468 -29.00 16.11 -38.81
CA PHE A 468 -27.98 17.07 -38.36
C PHE A 468 -26.58 16.59 -38.78
N THR A 469 -25.65 17.54 -38.89
CA THR A 469 -24.22 17.26 -39.08
C THR A 469 -23.39 18.09 -38.10
N GLN A 470 -22.22 17.58 -37.73
CA GLN A 470 -21.30 18.25 -36.80
C GLN A 470 -19.86 18.08 -37.30
N SER A 471 -19.07 19.15 -37.18
CA SER A 471 -17.63 19.13 -37.44
C SER A 471 -16.88 18.93 -36.12
N PRO A 472 -15.69 18.30 -36.14
CA PRO A 472 -14.83 18.26 -34.96
C PRO A 472 -14.50 19.68 -34.49
N GLN A 473 -14.30 19.83 -33.19
CA GLN A 473 -13.88 21.07 -32.55
C GLN A 473 -12.42 20.90 -32.17
N ASP A 474 -11.62 21.95 -32.29
CA ASP A 474 -10.22 21.93 -31.85
C ASP A 474 -9.88 23.22 -31.11
N TYR A 475 -8.95 23.13 -30.17
CA TYR A 475 -8.46 24.28 -29.43
C TYR A 475 -7.36 24.99 -30.22
N ARG A 476 -7.36 26.32 -30.15
CA ARG A 476 -6.23 27.15 -30.58
C ARG A 476 -5.38 27.56 -29.37
N ASP A 477 -4.20 28.11 -29.62
CA ASP A 477 -3.26 28.67 -28.62
C ASP A 477 -2.29 27.70 -27.91
N ASN A 478 -1.87 26.60 -28.54
CA ASN A 478 -0.77 25.77 -27.98
C ASN A 478 0.57 26.53 -27.91
N ASP A 479 0.76 27.53 -28.76
CA ASP A 479 2.04 28.25 -28.93
C ASP A 479 2.31 29.34 -27.88
N GLY A 480 1.45 29.46 -26.87
CA GLY A 480 1.62 30.40 -25.77
C GLY A 480 2.64 29.93 -24.73
N SER A 481 2.14 29.56 -23.54
CA SER A 481 2.98 29.10 -22.42
C SER A 481 3.05 27.57 -22.37
N PHE A 482 4.03 27.04 -21.65
CA PHE A 482 4.11 25.61 -21.35
C PHE A 482 2.81 25.07 -20.72
N PHE A 483 2.18 25.85 -19.84
CA PHE A 483 0.90 25.50 -19.25
C PHE A 483 -0.22 25.39 -20.30
N LYS A 484 -0.33 26.35 -21.22
CA LYS A 484 -1.32 26.27 -22.32
C LYS A 484 -1.09 25.06 -23.22
N ARG A 485 0.18 24.70 -23.47
CA ARG A 485 0.53 23.50 -24.25
C ARG A 485 0.14 22.21 -23.52
N LEU A 486 0.31 22.13 -22.20
CA LEU A 486 -0.16 20.99 -21.41
C LEU A 486 -1.68 20.87 -21.45
N MET A 487 -2.42 21.96 -21.22
CA MET A 487 -3.88 21.95 -21.33
C MET A 487 -4.33 21.55 -22.74
N PHE A 488 -3.69 22.06 -23.78
CA PHE A 488 -4.00 21.67 -25.15
C PHE A 488 -3.90 20.15 -25.34
N TRP A 489 -2.81 19.51 -24.92
CA TRP A 489 -2.64 18.06 -25.08
C TRP A 489 -3.53 17.22 -24.17
N GLU A 490 -3.88 17.72 -22.98
CA GLU A 490 -4.85 17.09 -22.08
C GLU A 490 -6.23 16.98 -22.76
N TYR A 491 -6.69 18.06 -23.41
CA TYR A 491 -7.98 18.08 -24.09
C TYR A 491 -7.93 17.51 -25.52
N ALA A 492 -6.78 17.52 -26.19
CA ALA A 492 -6.65 17.03 -27.58
C ALA A 492 -7.13 15.58 -27.73
N GLY A 493 -6.87 14.72 -26.75
CA GLY A 493 -7.37 13.35 -26.74
C GLY A 493 -8.91 13.26 -26.82
N PHE A 494 -9.64 14.17 -26.17
CA PHE A 494 -11.10 14.22 -26.17
C PHE A 494 -11.65 14.56 -27.57
N PHE A 495 -11.03 15.50 -28.27
CA PHE A 495 -11.49 15.95 -29.59
C PHE A 495 -11.00 15.05 -30.74
N HIS A 496 -9.85 14.38 -30.58
CA HIS A 496 -9.35 13.40 -31.56
C HIS A 496 -9.99 12.01 -31.43
N ALA A 497 -10.61 11.68 -30.29
CA ALA A 497 -11.34 10.43 -30.09
C ALA A 497 -12.76 10.45 -30.68
N GLY A 498 -13.26 11.63 -31.06
CA GLY A 498 -14.58 11.88 -31.69
C GLY A 498 -14.77 11.19 -33.03
#